data_AF-A0A3C1M5S5-F1
#
_entry.id   AF-A0A3C1M5S5-F1
#
_cell.length_a   1.000
_cell.length_b   1.000
_cell.length_c   1.000
_cell.angle_alpha   90.00
_cell.angle_beta   90.00
_cell.angle_gamma   90.00
#
_symmetry.space_group_name_H-M   'P 1'
#
loop_
_entity.id
_entity.type
_entity.pdbx_description
1 polymer ?
#
loop_
_entity_poly.entity_id
_entity_poly.type
_entity_poly.pdbx_seq_one_letter_code
_entity_poly.pdbx_strand_id
1 'polypeptide(L)' 'GAGKTTLLKILLGIIQPSSGEGELLGAPLGDRPTKHKIGYLPENA' A
#
# COMPACT_ATOMS: atom_id res chain seq x y z
N GLY A 1 12.34 -10.42 -9.83
CA GLY A 1 11.84 -9.03 -9.70
C GLY A 1 10.61 -8.84 -10.56
N ALA A 2 9.42 -8.97 -9.97
CA ALA A 2 8.13 -8.81 -10.65
C ALA A 2 7.30 -7.63 -10.11
N GLY A 3 7.89 -6.78 -9.25
CA GLY A 3 7.20 -5.63 -8.67
C GLY A 3 6.37 -5.90 -7.41
N LYS A 4 6.34 -7.13 -6.87
CA LYS A 4 5.54 -7.49 -5.68
C LYS A 4 5.82 -6.58 -4.46
N THR A 5 7.10 -6.42 -4.10
CA THR A 5 7.49 -5.56 -2.97
C THR A 5 7.14 -4.10 -3.24
N THR A 6 7.29 -3.63 -4.48
CA THR A 6 6.91 -2.27 -4.88
C THR A 6 5.40 -2.06 -4.75
N LEU A 7 4.60 -3.01 -5.24
CA LEU A 7 3.14 -2.98 -5.13
C LEU A 7 2.70 -2.93 -3.67
N LEU A 8 3.25 -3.79 -2.81
CA LEU A 8 2.95 -3.78 -1.37
C LEU A 8 3.26 -2.42 -0.74
N LYS A 9 4.43 -1.84 -1.05
CA LYS A 9 4.80 -0.51 -0.54
C LYS A 9 3.87 0.60 -1.04
N ILE A 10 3.34 0.51 -2.26
CA ILE A 10 2.33 1.43 -2.79
C ILE A 10 1.00 1.27 -2.03
N LEU A 11 0.51 0.04 -1.87
CA LEU A 11 -0.74 -0.22 -1.14
C LEU A 11 -0.67 0.25 0.32
N LEU A 12 0.47 0.06 0.98
CA LEU A 12 0.72 0.55 2.33
C LEU A 12 0.91 2.08 2.39
N GLY A 13 0.97 2.76 1.25
CA GLY A 13 1.22 4.18 1.13
C GLY A 13 2.59 4.60 1.69
N ILE A 14 3.60 3.72 1.54
CA ILE A 14 5.02 3.98 1.85
C ILE A 14 5.69 4.65 0.65
N ILE A 15 5.26 4.30 -0.57
CA ILE A 15 5.74 4.89 -1.84
C ILE A 15 4.54 5.37 -2.64
N GLN A 16 4.67 6.50 -3.32
CA GLN A 16 3.65 7.03 -4.22
C GLN A 16 3.75 6.36 -5.61
N PRO A 17 2.62 5.98 -6.24
CA PRO A 17 2.65 5.49 -7.60
C PRO A 17 3.10 6.61 -8.56
N SER A 18 3.89 6.27 -9.58
CA SER A 18 4.31 7.24 -10.60
C SER A 18 3.15 7.70 -11.49
N SER A 19 2.12 6.87 -11.62
CA SER A 19 0.89 7.14 -12.37
C SER A 19 -0.22 6.20 -11.94
N GLY A 20 -1.47 6.56 -12.28
CA GLY A 20 -2.67 5.78 -11.94
C GLY A 20 -3.19 6.05 -10.54
N GLU A 21 -4.28 5.36 -10.22
CA GLU A 21 -5.00 5.48 -8.96
C GLU A 21 -5.27 4.10 -8.36
N GLY A 22 -5.59 4.06 -7.08
CA GLY A 22 -5.91 2.80 -6.41
C GLY A 22 -6.76 3.03 -5.17
N GLU A 23 -7.44 1.95 -4.78
CA GLU A 23 -8.25 1.90 -3.58
C GLU A 23 -7.84 0.70 -2.72
N LEU A 24 -7.98 0.87 -1.41
CA LEU A 24 -7.73 -0.16 -0.43
C LEU A 24 -8.92 -0.19 0.54
N LEU A 25 -9.54 -1.36 0.68
CA LEU A 25 -10.74 -1.53 1.51
C LEU A 25 -11.88 -0.54 1.18
N GLY A 26 -12.03 -0.16 -0.09
CA GLY A 26 -13.05 0.76 -0.58
C GLY A 26 -12.76 2.25 -0.32
N ALA A 27 -11.53 2.60 0.04
CA ALA A 27 -11.10 3.99 0.20
C ALA A 27 -9.87 4.30 -0.66
N PRO A 28 -9.66 5.55 -1.10
CA PRO A 28 -8.46 5.94 -1.85
C PRO A 28 -7.16 5.62 -1.10
N LEU A 29 -6.10 5.27 -1.85
CA LEU A 29 -4.77 5.09 -1.28
C LEU A 29 -4.34 6.32 -0.47
N GLY A 30 -3.92 6.10 0.78
CA GLY A 30 -3.52 7.16 1.71
C GLY A 30 -4.59 7.56 2.72
N ASP A 31 -5.83 7.03 2.60
CA ASP A 31 -6.88 7.23 3.61
C ASP A 31 -6.42 6.76 5.00
N ARG A 32 -6.43 7.70 5.97
CA ARG A 32 -5.88 7.46 7.32
C ARG A 32 -6.71 6.44 8.13
N PRO A 33 -8.05 6.55 8.22
CA PRO A 33 -8.88 5.53 8.87
C PRO A 33 -8.66 4.13 8.32
N THR A 34 -8.49 4.00 7.00
CA THR A 34 -8.22 2.72 6.35
C THR A 34 -6.84 2.17 6.71
N LYS A 35 -5.80 3.02 6.74
CA LYS A 35 -4.46 2.60 7.16
C LYS A 35 -4.42 1.99 8.57
N HIS A 36 -5.24 2.48 9.50
CA HIS A 36 -5.35 1.91 10.85
C HIS A 36 -5.90 0.48 10.90
N LYS A 37 -6.52 -0.01 9.82
CA LYS A 37 -7.08 -1.36 9.73
C LYS A 37 -6.08 -2.39 9.17
N ILE A 38 -4.85 -1.97 8.88
CA ILE A 38 -3.90 -2.77 8.11
C ILE A 38 -2.66 -3.08 8.96
N GLY A 39 -2.35 -4.37 9.10
CA GLY A 39 -1.06 -4.85 9.61
C GLY A 39 -0.15 -5.30 8.47
N TYR A 40 1.15 -5.03 8.58
CA TYR A 40 2.16 -5.48 7.61
C TYR A 40 3.28 -6.23 8.32
N LEU A 41 3.54 -7.46 7.89
CA LEU A 41 4.68 -8.26 8.33
C LEU A 41 5.73 -8.28 7.20
N PRO A 42 6.89 -7.62 7.38
CA PRO A 42 7.96 -7.70 6.40
C PRO A 42 8.58 -9.10 6.37
N GLU A 43 9.08 -9.51 5.21
CA GLU A 43 9.71 -10.82 4.99
C GLU A 43 11.00 -11.04 5.79
N ASN A 44 11.66 -9.96 6.22
CA ASN A 44 12.92 -9.97 6.97
C ASN A 44 12.77 -9.21 8.30
N ALA A 45 11.82 -9.64 9.15
CA ALA A 45 11.67 -9.12 10.52
C ALA A 45 12.72 -9.71 11.47
#